data_AF-A0A9E0RSS2-F1
#
_entry.id   AF-A0A9E0RSS2-F1
#
_cell.length_a   1.000
_cell.length_b   1.000
_cell.length_c   1.000
_cell.angle_alpha   90.00
_cell.angle_beta   90.00
_cell.angle_gamma   90.00
#
_symmetry.space_group_name_H-M   'P 1'
#
loop_
_entity.id
_entity.type
_entity.pdbx_description
1 polymer ?
#
loop_
_entity_poly.entity_id
_entity_poly.type
_entity_poly.pdbx_seq_one_letter_code
_entity_poly.pdbx_strand_id
1 'polypeptide(L)'
;MQAKHTGIHKPAAKEPELLKDAQTETNPLKRVTQSIIDQTQALWGDSPNDESAQAPSTLGAIMRSVDIVHDRITRARMAGEPADIVLSPRLGEIHSLDFAKMDEAYEAGVTSVDLHEAALRYEFASLAHPVD
;
A
#
# COMPACT_ATOMS: atom_id res chain seq x y z
N MET A 1 -38.28 -12.73 -34.77
CA MET A 1 -38.64 -13.89 -33.93
C MET A 1 -37.36 -14.50 -33.35
N GLN A 2 -37.29 -14.54 -32.02
CA GLN A 2 -36.48 -15.41 -31.14
C GLN A 2 -34.94 -15.27 -31.12
N ALA A 3 -34.48 -14.72 -30.00
CA ALA A 3 -33.15 -14.93 -29.43
C ALA A 3 -33.00 -16.35 -28.87
N LYS A 4 -31.80 -16.94 -28.98
CA LYS A 4 -31.32 -17.97 -28.05
C LYS A 4 -29.83 -17.77 -27.76
N HIS A 5 -29.59 -17.41 -26.51
CA HIS A 5 -28.32 -17.36 -25.79
C HIS A 5 -27.83 -18.79 -25.54
N THR A 6 -26.57 -19.12 -25.76
CA THR A 6 -25.97 -20.34 -25.17
C THR A 6 -24.48 -20.14 -24.96
N GLY A 7 -24.06 -20.33 -23.71
CA GLY A 7 -22.78 -19.89 -23.17
C GLY A 7 -21.57 -20.61 -23.75
N ILE A 8 -20.45 -19.89 -23.75
CA ILE A 8 -19.12 -20.39 -24.06
C ILE A 8 -18.64 -21.24 -22.88
N HIS A 9 -18.37 -22.52 -23.17
CA HIS A 9 -17.78 -23.49 -22.24
C HIS A 9 -16.37 -23.05 -21.80
N LYS A 10 -16.14 -22.97 -20.48
CA LYS A 10 -14.80 -22.94 -19.87
C LYS A 10 -14.37 -24.39 -19.55
N PRO A 11 -13.12 -24.82 -19.81
CA PRO A 11 -12.71 -26.21 -19.73
C PRO A 11 -12.54 -26.68 -18.28
N ALA A 12 -12.83 -27.97 -18.07
CA ALA A 12 -12.78 -28.68 -16.79
C ALA A 12 -11.35 -28.71 -16.22
N ALA A 13 -11.18 -28.14 -15.02
CA ALA A 13 -10.06 -28.48 -14.15
C ALA A 13 -10.31 -29.88 -13.59
N LYS A 14 -9.36 -30.80 -13.76
CA LYS A 14 -9.42 -32.17 -13.25
C LYS A 14 -9.59 -32.16 -11.73
N GLU A 15 -10.62 -32.84 -11.23
CA GLU A 15 -10.76 -33.20 -9.82
C GLU A 15 -9.55 -34.05 -9.39
N PRO A 16 -8.90 -33.77 -8.25
CA PRO A 16 -7.87 -34.65 -7.74
C PRO A 16 -8.53 -35.95 -7.24
N GLU A 17 -8.06 -37.08 -7.77
CA GLU A 17 -8.51 -38.42 -7.39
C GLU A 17 -8.39 -38.64 -5.88
N LEU A 18 -9.51 -39.09 -5.31
CA LEU A 18 -9.66 -39.38 -3.89
C LEU A 18 -8.76 -40.54 -3.47
N LEU A 19 -7.78 -40.25 -2.62
CA LEU A 19 -7.24 -41.24 -1.69
C LEU A 19 -8.30 -41.48 -0.61
N LYS A 20 -8.98 -42.61 -0.76
CA LYS A 20 -9.82 -43.24 0.25
C LYS A 20 -8.90 -43.71 1.38
N ASP A 21 -9.07 -43.12 2.55
CA ASP A 21 -9.02 -43.85 3.81
C ASP A 21 -9.97 -43.18 4.79
N ALA A 22 -10.91 -43.99 5.27
CA ALA A 22 -11.88 -43.61 6.27
C ALA A 22 -11.16 -43.41 7.60
N GLN A 23 -11.11 -42.17 8.09
CA GLN A 23 -11.36 -41.84 9.49
C GLN A 23 -11.96 -40.42 9.55
N THR A 24 -13.12 -40.31 10.20
CA THR A 24 -13.77 -39.08 10.60
C THR A 24 -12.87 -38.34 11.58
N GLU A 25 -11.84 -37.65 11.10
CA GLU A 25 -11.15 -36.63 11.88
C GLU A 25 -11.79 -35.29 11.53
N THR A 26 -12.84 -34.96 12.28
CA THR A 26 -13.36 -33.59 12.39
C THR A 26 -12.27 -32.74 13.04
N ASN A 27 -11.21 -32.46 12.30
CA ASN A 27 -10.03 -31.82 12.86
C ASN A 27 -10.35 -30.32 13.04
N PRO A 28 -10.58 -29.86 14.29
CA PRO A 28 -11.07 -28.52 14.56
C PRO A 28 -10.07 -27.45 14.08
N LEU A 29 -8.79 -27.83 14.01
CA LEU A 29 -7.71 -26.98 13.50
C LEU A 29 -7.89 -26.64 12.02
N LYS A 30 -8.28 -27.62 11.18
CA LYS A 30 -8.49 -27.37 9.75
C LYS A 30 -9.65 -26.40 9.50
N ARG A 31 -10.68 -26.42 10.35
CA ARG A 31 -11.81 -25.47 10.30
C ARG A 31 -11.39 -24.07 10.73
N VAL A 32 -10.50 -23.96 11.73
CA VAL A 32 -9.91 -22.68 12.15
C VAL A 32 -9.01 -22.12 11.07
N THR A 33 -8.13 -22.94 10.47
CA THR A 33 -7.25 -22.53 9.38
C THR A 33 -8.05 -22.10 8.15
N GLN A 34 -9.10 -22.83 7.78
CA GLN A 34 -9.97 -22.45 6.66
C GLN A 34 -10.69 -21.13 6.92
N SER A 35 -11.20 -20.92 8.14
CA SER A 35 -11.84 -19.65 8.52
C SER A 35 -10.89 -18.43 8.45
N ILE A 36 -9.61 -18.61 8.79
CA ILE A 36 -8.59 -17.55 8.66
C ILE A 36 -8.30 -17.28 7.17
N ILE A 37 -8.20 -18.31 6.34
CA ILE A 37 -7.97 -18.18 4.89
C ILE A 37 -9.15 -17.46 4.22
N ASP A 38 -10.38 -17.82 4.57
CA ASP A 38 -11.59 -17.23 3.99
C ASP A 38 -11.72 -15.73 4.36
N GLN A 39 -11.41 -15.38 5.62
CA GLN A 39 -11.42 -13.99 6.09
C GLN A 39 -10.32 -13.13 5.44
N THR A 40 -9.16 -13.72 5.19
CA THR A 40 -8.04 -13.00 4.57
C THR A 40 -8.23 -12.82 3.07
N GLN A 41 -8.87 -13.76 2.36
CA GLN A 41 -9.24 -13.60 0.95
C GLN A 41 -10.21 -12.44 0.71
N ALA A 42 -11.14 -12.16 1.63
CA ALA A 42 -12.04 -11.00 1.51
C ALA A 42 -11.32 -9.64 1.60
N LEU A 43 -10.14 -9.61 2.20
CA LEU A 43 -9.29 -8.41 2.26
C LEU A 43 -8.42 -8.23 1.00
N TRP A 44 -8.18 -9.32 0.25
CA TRP A 44 -7.33 -9.33 -0.96
C TRP A 44 -8.09 -9.55 -2.27
N GLY A 45 -9.38 -9.90 -2.21
CA GLY A 45 -10.24 -10.15 -3.37
C GLY A 45 -10.83 -8.88 -3.95
N ASP A 46 -9.99 -8.03 -4.54
CA ASP A 46 -10.45 -7.00 -5.47
C ASP A 46 -10.82 -7.70 -6.80
N SER A 47 -12.09 -7.66 -7.18
CA SER A 47 -12.56 -8.27 -8.42
C SER A 47 -12.30 -7.28 -9.56
N PRO A 48 -11.48 -7.59 -10.58
CA PRO A 48 -10.94 -6.59 -11.50
C PRO A 48 -11.94 -6.13 -12.58
N ASN A 49 -13.26 -6.12 -12.34
CA ASN A 49 -14.24 -5.88 -13.40
C ASN A 49 -15.59 -5.30 -12.95
N ASP A 50 -15.62 -4.17 -12.24
CA ASP A 50 -16.85 -3.40 -12.01
C ASP A 50 -16.63 -1.89 -12.29
N GLU A 51 -16.90 -1.45 -13.52
CA GLU A 51 -16.71 -0.06 -13.97
C GLU A 51 -17.81 0.94 -13.51
N SER A 52 -18.53 0.69 -12.41
CA SER A 52 -19.51 1.65 -11.88
C SER A 52 -19.26 1.93 -10.41
N ALA A 53 -18.69 3.11 -10.12
CA ALA A 53 -18.51 3.68 -8.78
C ALA A 53 -18.11 2.62 -7.72
N GLN A 54 -17.00 1.92 -7.97
CA GLN A 54 -16.43 0.98 -7.01
C GLN A 54 -16.18 1.70 -5.69
N ALA A 55 -16.79 1.18 -4.62
CA ALA A 55 -16.43 1.57 -3.27
C ALA A 55 -14.90 1.40 -3.11
N PRO A 56 -14.21 2.33 -2.42
CA PRO A 56 -12.76 2.28 -2.31
C PRO A 56 -12.33 0.94 -1.72
N SER A 57 -11.26 0.36 -2.27
CA SER A 57 -10.59 -0.80 -1.69
C SER A 57 -10.39 -0.57 -0.19
N THR A 58 -10.82 -1.51 0.63
CA THR A 58 -10.71 -1.41 2.10
C THR A 58 -9.25 -1.27 2.53
N LEU A 59 -8.35 -2.04 1.88
CA LEU A 59 -6.92 -1.92 2.07
C LEU A 59 -6.40 -0.55 1.61
N GLY A 60 -6.83 -0.09 0.44
CA GLY A 60 -6.47 1.25 -0.06
C GLY A 60 -6.91 2.37 0.88
N ALA A 61 -8.12 2.27 1.44
CA ALA A 61 -8.66 3.22 2.40
C ALA A 61 -7.88 3.22 3.72
N ILE A 62 -7.51 2.04 4.23
CA ILE A 62 -6.64 1.93 5.41
C ILE A 62 -5.28 2.56 5.14
N MET A 63 -4.61 2.21 4.04
CA MET A 63 -3.29 2.77 3.72
C MET A 63 -3.33 4.28 3.57
N ARG A 64 -4.34 4.83 2.86
CA ARG A 64 -4.49 6.28 2.74
C ARG A 64 -4.79 6.96 4.07
N SER A 65 -5.47 6.29 4.99
CA SER A 65 -5.70 6.83 6.34
C SER A 65 -4.39 6.98 7.12
N VAL A 66 -3.45 6.04 6.95
CA VAL A 66 -2.11 6.11 7.56
C VAL A 66 -1.35 7.32 7.03
N ASP A 67 -1.36 7.54 5.72
CA ASP A 67 -0.69 8.71 5.11
C ASP A 67 -1.24 10.04 5.68
N ILE A 68 -2.57 10.14 5.84
CA ILE A 68 -3.23 11.33 6.43
C ILE A 68 -2.81 11.52 7.89
N VAL A 69 -2.81 10.46 8.69
CA VAL A 69 -2.42 10.53 10.11
C VAL A 69 -0.94 10.92 10.22
N HIS A 70 -0.07 10.39 9.36
CA HIS A 70 1.33 10.79 9.30
C HIS A 70 1.50 12.29 8.97
N ASP A 71 0.83 12.82 7.94
CA ASP A 71 0.90 14.25 7.63
C ASP A 71 0.45 15.10 8.83
N ARG A 72 -0.65 14.69 9.47
CA ARG A 72 -1.20 15.43 10.61
C ARG A 72 -0.23 15.45 11.81
N ILE A 73 0.41 14.33 12.13
CA ILE A 73 1.40 14.27 13.23
C ILE A 73 2.60 15.16 12.89
N THR A 74 3.12 15.08 11.67
CA THR A 74 4.24 15.91 11.21
C THR A 74 3.89 17.39 11.30
N ARG A 75 2.72 17.81 10.80
CA ARG A 75 2.26 19.20 10.86
C ARG A 75 2.04 19.67 12.30
N ALA A 76 1.48 18.83 13.16
CA ALA A 76 1.28 19.15 14.57
C ALA A 76 2.62 19.37 15.29
N ARG A 77 3.65 18.58 14.98
CA ARG A 77 5.00 18.77 15.50
C ARG A 77 5.64 20.05 14.98
N MET A 78 5.60 20.27 13.67
CA MET A 78 6.15 21.49 13.03
C MET A 78 5.48 22.78 13.52
N ALA A 79 4.22 22.72 13.94
CA ALA A 79 3.54 23.87 14.55
C ALA A 79 4.04 24.20 15.97
N GLY A 80 4.61 23.23 16.69
CA GLY A 80 5.22 23.43 18.01
C GLY A 80 6.72 23.69 17.94
N GLU A 81 7.43 22.89 17.15
CA GLU A 81 8.88 22.94 16.93
C GLU A 81 9.13 22.94 15.42
N PRO A 82 9.22 24.13 14.79
CA PRO A 82 9.50 24.22 13.36
C PRO A 82 10.94 23.78 13.08
N ALA A 83 11.13 23.00 12.01
CA ALA A 83 12.47 22.66 11.53
C ALA A 83 13.19 23.88 10.95
N ASP A 84 14.51 23.96 11.13
CA ASP A 84 15.35 25.00 10.54
C ASP A 84 15.31 24.97 9.01
N ILE A 85 15.35 23.76 8.44
CA ILE A 85 15.23 23.51 7.01
C ILE A 85 14.23 22.37 6.78
N VAL A 86 13.29 22.59 5.86
CA VAL A 86 12.32 21.57 5.41
C VAL A 86 12.67 21.13 4.00
N LEU A 87 12.95 19.84 3.83
CA LEU A 87 13.08 19.20 2.51
C LEU A 87 11.74 18.58 2.12
N SER A 88 11.19 18.99 0.99
CA SER A 88 9.90 18.50 0.46
C SER A 88 10.07 17.99 -0.97
N PRO A 89 10.62 16.78 -1.15
CA PRO A 89 10.78 16.18 -2.47
C PRO A 89 9.42 15.98 -3.15
N ARG A 90 9.37 16.21 -4.47
CA ARG A 90 8.15 16.06 -5.26
C ARG A 90 7.97 14.61 -5.69
N LEU A 91 7.15 13.87 -4.94
CA LEU A 91 6.95 12.43 -5.16
C LEU A 91 5.75 12.09 -6.08
N GLY A 92 4.92 13.06 -6.47
CA GLY A 92 3.78 12.82 -7.37
C GLY A 92 2.81 11.76 -6.82
N GLU A 93 2.57 10.71 -7.61
CA GLU A 93 1.65 9.60 -7.29
C GLU A 93 2.36 8.38 -6.66
N ILE A 94 3.52 8.57 -6.04
CA ILE A 94 4.23 7.52 -5.30
C ILE A 94 3.58 7.39 -3.91
N HIS A 95 3.13 6.18 -3.58
CA HIS A 95 2.52 5.85 -2.30
C HIS A 95 3.53 5.13 -1.38
N SER A 96 3.25 5.08 -0.07
CA SER A 96 4.16 4.56 0.97
C SER A 96 4.66 3.12 0.73
N LEU A 97 3.92 2.31 -0.03
CA LEU A 97 4.24 0.90 -0.33
C LEU A 97 4.54 0.64 -1.83
N ASP A 98 4.76 1.68 -2.63
CA ASP A 98 5.05 1.57 -4.07
C ASP A 98 6.55 1.36 -4.34
N PHE A 99 7.06 0.16 -4.01
CA PHE A 99 8.49 -0.18 -4.14
C PHE A 99 8.99 -0.22 -5.59
N ALA A 100 8.08 -0.34 -6.57
CA ALA A 100 8.44 -0.35 -7.98
C ALA A 100 8.97 1.01 -8.45
N LYS A 101 8.59 2.10 -7.76
CA LYS A 101 9.02 3.47 -8.06
C LYS A 101 10.08 3.99 -7.08
N MET A 102 10.82 3.10 -6.42
CA MET A 102 11.88 3.47 -5.49
C MET A 102 12.91 4.39 -6.15
N ASP A 103 13.32 4.09 -7.38
CA ASP A 103 14.32 4.88 -8.10
C ASP A 103 13.81 6.31 -8.37
N GLU A 104 12.54 6.47 -8.74
CA GLU A 104 11.92 7.80 -8.91
C GLU A 104 11.90 8.59 -7.60
N ALA A 105 11.56 7.94 -6.48
CA ALA A 105 11.58 8.55 -5.16
C ALA A 105 13.00 8.97 -4.72
N TYR A 106 14.01 8.14 -5.04
CA TYR A 106 15.42 8.44 -4.76
C TYR A 106 15.87 9.69 -5.51
N GLU A 107 15.63 9.75 -6.83
CA GLU A 107 16.00 10.90 -7.66
C GLU A 107 15.28 12.19 -7.24
N ALA A 108 14.00 12.10 -6.86
CA ALA A 108 13.26 13.24 -6.30
C ALA A 108 13.87 13.73 -4.97
N GLY A 109 14.37 12.81 -4.15
CA GLY A 109 15.12 13.10 -2.93
C GLY A 109 16.43 13.83 -3.20
N VAL A 110 17.26 13.30 -4.10
CA VAL A 110 18.54 13.92 -4.51
C VAL A 110 18.28 15.33 -5.05
N THR A 111 17.32 15.47 -5.96
CA THR A 111 16.93 16.78 -6.52
C THR A 111 16.51 17.76 -5.42
N SER A 112 15.75 17.30 -4.42
CA SER A 112 15.34 18.16 -3.30
C SER A 112 16.53 18.62 -2.47
N VAL A 113 17.54 17.78 -2.27
CA VAL A 113 18.77 18.15 -1.54
C VAL A 113 19.57 19.17 -2.34
N ASP A 114 19.78 18.93 -3.63
CA ASP A 114 20.53 19.82 -4.51
C ASP A 114 19.90 21.22 -4.56
N LEU A 115 18.57 21.30 -4.62
CA LEU A 115 17.84 22.57 -4.58
C LEU A 115 18.05 23.36 -3.28
N HIS A 116 18.31 22.68 -2.16
CA HIS A 116 18.49 23.30 -0.85
C HIS A 116 19.95 23.34 -0.40
N GLU A 117 20.90 22.98 -1.27
CA GLU A 117 22.32 22.83 -0.93
C GLU A 117 22.89 24.09 -0.25
N ALA A 118 22.57 25.28 -0.77
CA ALA A 118 23.05 26.53 -0.22
C ALA A 118 22.54 26.78 1.21
N ALA A 119 21.26 26.52 1.47
CA ALA A 119 20.66 26.69 2.80
C ALA A 119 21.27 25.67 3.79
N LEU A 120 21.39 24.41 3.37
CA LEU A 120 22.01 23.36 4.19
C LEU A 120 23.46 23.73 4.56
N ARG A 121 24.26 24.19 3.59
CA ARG A 121 25.65 24.60 3.83
C ARG A 121 25.75 25.76 4.83
N TYR A 122 24.83 26.73 4.73
CA TYR A 122 24.79 27.86 5.66
C TYR A 122 24.50 27.41 7.09
N GLU A 123 23.45 26.61 7.30
CA GLU A 123 23.09 26.12 8.63
C GLU A 123 24.14 25.17 9.22
N PHE A 124 24.75 24.30 8.41
CA PHE A 124 25.85 23.46 8.93
C PHE A 124 27.10 24.27 9.30
N ALA A 125 27.38 25.37 8.59
CA ALA A 125 28.50 26.24 8.93
C ALA A 125 28.25 27.01 10.23
N SER A 126 27.01 27.47 10.48
CA SER A 126 26.63 28.15 11.73
C SER A 126 26.71 27.21 12.94
N LEU A 127 26.42 25.92 12.77
CA LEU A 127 26.58 24.90 13.81
C LEU A 127 28.05 24.57 14.09
N ALA A 128 28.95 24.66 13.10
CA ALA A 128 30.37 24.36 13.25
C ALA A 128 31.20 25.53 13.83
N HIS A 129 30.67 26.75 13.75
CA HIS A 129 31.27 27.95 14.35
C HIS A 129 30.21 28.67 15.20
N PRO A 130 30.13 28.41 16.52
CA PRO A 130 29.22 29.13 17.37
C PRO A 130 29.57 30.62 17.33
N VAL A 131 28.62 31.43 16.91
CA VAL A 131 28.73 32.89 16.99
C VAL A 131 28.67 33.23 18.48
N ASP A 132 29.76 33.78 19.02
CA ASP A 132 29.91 34.22 20.43
C ASP A 132 28.77 35.15 20.89
#